data_AF-A0A4U9UX59-F1
#
_entry.id   AF-A0A4U9UX59-F1
#
_cell.length_a   1.000
_cell.length_b   1.000
_cell.length_c   1.000
_cell.angle_alpha   90.00
_cell.angle_beta   90.00
_cell.angle_gamma   90.00
#
_symmetry.space_group_name_H-M   'P 1'
#
loop_
_entity.id
_entity.type
_entity.pdbx_description
1 polymer ?
#
loop_
_entity_poly.entity_id
_entity_poly.type
_entity_poly.pdbx_seq_one_letter_code
_entity_poly.pdbx_strand_id
1 'polypeptide(L)'
;MVAKAIRLLRQQRGWTQHDVAQRLEISIPSLSKIEAGITDLNLSRLNQIAKLFNLTTVELLSYSGSEEKSHSPSEMASAIFMY
;
A
#
# COMPACT_ATOMS: atom_id res chain seq x y z
N MET A 1 9.35 -0.49 -9.64
CA MET A 1 8.57 -1.54 -8.95
C MET A 1 7.58 -0.92 -7.96
N VAL A 2 8.00 -0.13 -6.96
CA VAL A 2 7.07 0.44 -5.95
C VAL A 2 6.06 1.45 -6.49
N ALA A 3 6.46 2.33 -7.43
CA ALA A 3 5.55 3.32 -8.03
C ALA A 3 4.34 2.65 -8.72
N LYS A 4 4.58 1.54 -9.43
CA LYS A 4 3.55 0.73 -10.07
C LYS A 4 2.65 0.07 -9.02
N ALA A 5 3.21 -0.44 -7.92
CA ALA A 5 2.44 -1.02 -6.83
C ALA A 5 1.45 -0.01 -6.22
N ILE A 6 1.91 1.21 -5.93
CA ILE A 6 1.07 2.28 -5.37
C ILE A 6 -0.13 2.57 -6.29
N ARG A 7 0.12 2.71 -7.59
CA ARG A 7 -0.92 2.93 -8.59
C ARG A 7 -1.92 1.77 -8.65
N LEU A 8 -1.44 0.53 -8.65
CA LEU A 8 -2.29 -0.66 -8.69
C LEU A 8 -3.18 -0.77 -7.45
N LEU A 9 -2.61 -0.61 -6.25
CA LEU A 9 -3.34 -0.63 -4.99
C LEU A 9 -4.42 0.45 -4.94
N ARG A 10 -4.09 1.67 -5.42
CA ARG A 10 -5.06 2.76 -5.54
C ARG A 10 -6.22 2.38 -6.47
N GLN A 11 -5.92 1.82 -7.64
CA GLN A 11 -6.94 1.42 -8.62
C GLN A 11 -7.82 0.28 -8.11
N GLN A 12 -7.25 -0.72 -7.43
CA GLN A 12 -8.00 -1.83 -6.83
C GLN A 12 -8.98 -1.37 -5.75
N ARG A 13 -8.66 -0.29 -5.04
CA ARG A 13 -9.56 0.31 -4.05
C ARG A 13 -10.56 1.31 -4.64
N GLY A 14 -10.54 1.53 -5.96
CA GLY A 14 -11.38 2.52 -6.61
C GLY A 14 -11.05 3.96 -6.21
N TRP A 15 -9.85 4.22 -5.69
CA TRP A 15 -9.45 5.55 -5.22
C TRP A 15 -8.92 6.41 -6.37
N THR A 16 -9.28 7.69 -6.37
CA THR A 16 -8.69 8.69 -7.27
C THR A 16 -7.30 9.12 -6.78
N GLN A 17 -6.52 9.81 -7.61
CA GLN A 17 -5.28 10.40 -7.13
C GLN A 17 -5.53 11.48 -6.07
N HIS A 18 -6.65 12.20 -6.15
CA HIS A 18 -7.07 13.14 -5.11
C HIS A 18 -7.30 12.44 -3.77
N ASP A 19 -7.98 11.30 -3.76
CA ASP A 19 -8.24 10.50 -2.57
C ASP A 19 -6.98 10.10 -1.80
N VAL A 20 -5.98 9.60 -2.52
CA VAL A 20 -4.71 9.16 -1.91
C VAL A 20 -3.86 10.36 -1.51
N ALA A 21 -3.84 11.42 -2.32
CA ALA A 21 -3.11 12.63 -2.01
C ALA A 21 -3.63 13.29 -0.72
N GLN A 22 -4.95 13.37 -0.54
CA GLN A 22 -5.57 13.87 0.68
C GLN A 22 -5.21 13.00 1.90
N ARG A 23 -5.29 11.66 1.77
CA ARG A 23 -4.97 10.74 2.87
C ARG A 23 -3.49 10.71 3.27
N LEU A 24 -2.59 11.07 2.34
CA LEU A 24 -1.15 11.17 2.59
C LEU A 24 -0.69 12.60 2.92
N GLU A 25 -1.62 13.56 2.94
CA GLU A 25 -1.36 14.99 3.13
C GLU A 25 -0.30 15.54 2.15
N ILE A 26 -0.46 15.20 0.88
CA ILE A 26 0.39 15.69 -0.22
C ILE A 26 -0.46 16.27 -1.35
N SER A 27 0.19 16.98 -2.27
CA SER A 27 -0.48 17.47 -3.47
C SER A 27 -0.77 16.34 -4.49
N ILE A 28 -1.82 16.50 -5.29
CA ILE A 28 -2.12 15.57 -6.41
C ILE A 28 -0.93 15.45 -7.38
N PRO A 29 -0.28 16.56 -7.80
CA PRO A 29 0.92 16.46 -8.63
C PRO A 29 2.06 15.68 -7.97
N SER A 30 2.25 15.79 -6.65
CA SER A 30 3.23 15.01 -5.91
C SER A 30 2.93 13.51 -6.01
N LEU A 31 1.67 13.10 -5.79
CA LEU A 31 1.28 11.71 -5.96
C LEU A 31 1.47 11.24 -7.41
N SER A 32 1.13 12.06 -8.41
CA SER A 32 1.33 11.71 -9.82
C SER A 32 2.80 11.45 -10.14
N LYS A 33 3.73 12.26 -9.61
CA LYS A 33 5.18 12.04 -9.79
C LYS A 33 5.66 10.77 -9.09
N ILE A 34 5.10 10.45 -7.92
CA ILE A 34 5.38 9.21 -7.20
C ILE A 34 4.91 8.00 -8.02
N GLU A 35 3.68 7.99 -8.53
CA GLU A 35 3.15 6.89 -9.36
C GLU A 35 3.88 6.75 -10.71
N ALA A 36 4.45 7.84 -11.22
CA ALA A 36 5.31 7.85 -12.41
C ALA A 36 6.75 7.41 -12.13
N GLY A 37 7.14 7.23 -10.86
CA GLY A 37 8.51 6.86 -10.47
C GLY A 37 9.52 7.99 -10.64
N ILE A 38 9.07 9.24 -10.73
CA ILE A 38 9.94 10.43 -10.85
C ILE A 38 10.47 10.87 -9.48
N THR A 39 9.70 10.64 -8.42
CA THR A 39 10.07 11.03 -7.06
C THR A 39 10.68 9.85 -6.30
N ASP A 40 11.90 10.04 -5.82
CA ASP A 40 12.53 9.11 -4.88
C ASP A 40 11.84 9.19 -3.51
N LEU A 41 11.41 8.03 -3.02
CA LEU A 41 10.73 7.90 -1.74
C LEU A 41 11.74 7.48 -0.66
N ASN A 42 11.74 8.19 0.46
CA ASN A 42 12.45 7.72 1.65
C ASN A 42 11.64 6.68 2.43
N LEU A 43 12.30 6.00 3.37
CA LEU A 43 11.69 4.93 4.17
C LEU A 43 10.47 5.41 4.98
N SER A 44 10.50 6.63 5.52
CA SER A 44 9.37 7.19 6.27
C SER A 44 8.12 7.33 5.39
N ARG A 45 8.28 7.85 4.18
CA ARG A 45 7.18 7.99 3.22
C ARG A 45 6.69 6.64 2.73
N LEU A 46 7.58 5.68 2.48
CA LEU A 46 7.20 4.30 2.16
C LEU A 46 6.36 3.68 3.29
N ASN A 47 6.75 3.86 4.55
CA ASN A 47 5.98 3.38 5.70
C ASN A 47 4.57 4.00 5.77
N GLN A 48 4.44 5.30 5.50
CA GLN A 48 3.13 5.97 5.47
C GLN A 48 2.23 5.42 4.37
N ILE A 49 2.79 5.23 3.18
CA ILE A 49 2.08 4.68 2.02
C ILE A 49 1.66 3.23 2.30
N ALA A 50 2.56 2.41 2.85
CA ALA A 50 2.26 1.03 3.21
C ALA A 50 1.11 0.96 4.23
N LYS A 51 1.16 1.78 5.28
CA LYS A 51 0.09 1.90 6.28
C LYS A 51 -1.25 2.32 5.68
N LEU A 52 -1.26 3.30 4.76
CA LEU A 52 -2.47 3.69 4.04
C LEU A 52 -3.12 2.48 3.32
N PHE A 53 -2.28 1.59 2.79
CA PHE A 53 -2.72 0.37 2.12
C PHE A 53 -2.88 -0.84 3.05
N ASN A 54 -2.79 -0.67 4.37
CA ASN A 54 -2.81 -1.79 5.33
C ASN A 54 -1.77 -2.88 5.00
N LEU A 55 -0.59 -2.45 4.55
CA LEU A 55 0.54 -3.30 4.23
C LEU A 55 1.73 -2.90 5.12
N THR A 56 2.67 -3.83 5.26
CA THR A 56 4.04 -3.53 5.66
C THR A 56 4.82 -2.95 4.48
N THR A 57 5.93 -2.28 4.77
CA THR A 57 6.80 -1.70 3.73
C THR A 57 7.41 -2.79 2.83
N VAL A 58 7.72 -3.96 3.39
CA VAL A 58 8.24 -5.10 2.62
C VAL A 58 7.19 -5.64 1.64
N GLU A 59 5.94 -5.77 2.08
CA GLU A 59 4.83 -6.17 1.21
C GLU A 59 4.60 -5.14 0.09
N LEU A 60 4.62 -3.84 0.42
CA LEU A 60 4.49 -2.77 -0.58
C LEU A 60 5.60 -2.84 -1.64
N LEU A 61 6.85 -3.08 -1.23
CA LEU A 61 7.99 -3.18 -2.15
C LEU A 61 7.94 -4.44 -3.02
N SER A 62 7.38 -5.52 -2.50
CA SER A 62 7.27 -6.82 -3.19
C SER A 62 5.99 -6.95 -4.03
N TYR A 63 5.10 -5.96 -3.96
CA TYR A 63 3.78 -6.03 -4.58
C TYR A 63 3.86 -6.00 -6.12
N SER A 64 3.47 -7.10 -6.76
CA SER A 64 3.53 -7.30 -8.22
C SER A 64 2.16 -7.31 -8.92
N GLY A 65 1.05 -7.18 -8.19
CA GLY A 65 -0.31 -7.19 -8.76
C GLY A 65 -0.89 -8.58 -9.01
N SER A 66 -0.21 -9.64 -8.54
CA SER A 66 -0.65 -11.02 -8.62
C SER A 66 -0.46 -11.69 -7.26
N GLU A 67 -1.47 -11.58 -6.40
CA GLU A 67 -1.89 -12.60 -5.41
C GLU A 67 -2.96 -11.98 -4.49
N GLU A 68 -4.18 -12.53 -4.60
CA GLU A 68 -5.15 -12.52 -3.51
C GLU A 68 -4.51 -13.22 -2.31
N LYS A 69 -3.91 -12.47 -1.39
CA LYS A 69 -3.70 -12.97 -0.03
C LYS A 69 -4.70 -12.29 0.88
N SER A 70 -5.81 -13.00 1.05
CA SER A 70 -6.60 -13.10 2.26
C SER A 70 -5.72 -12.96 3.51
N HIS A 71 -5.49 -11.74 3.98
CA HIS A 71 -5.01 -11.52 5.34
C HIS A 71 -6.22 -11.67 6.27
N SER A 72 -6.58 -12.92 6.57
CA SER A 72 -7.45 -13.24 7.69
C SER A 72 -6.56 -13.49 8.91
N PRO A 73 -6.69 -12.73 10.02
CA PRO A 73 -6.01 -13.05 11.27
C PRO A 73 -6.56 -14.31 11.99
N SER A 74 -7.34 -15.15 11.30
CA SER A 74 -8.16 -16.21 11.93
C SER A 74 -7.36 -17.42 12.43
N GLU A 75 -6.10 -17.59 12.03
CA GLU A 75 -5.36 -18.83 12.34
C GLU A 75 -4.67 -18.83 13.71
N MET A 76 -4.53 -17.69 14.38
CA MET A 76 -3.94 -17.66 15.73
C MET A 76 -4.92 -18.02 16.84
N ALA A 77 -6.24 -17.86 16.62
CA ALA A 77 -7.25 -18.15 17.63
C ALA A 77 -7.43 -19.67 17.86
N SER A 78 -7.22 -20.49 16.82
CA SER A 78 -7.45 -21.95 16.90
C SER A 78 -6.44 -22.68 17.80
N ALA A 79 -5.23 -22.15 17.97
CA ALA A 79 -4.21 -22.75 18.83
C ALA A 79 -4.49 -22.58 20.33
N ILE A 80 -5.35 -21.62 20.71
CA ILE A 80 -5.70 -21.34 22.11
C ILE A 80 -6.87 -22.23 22.59
N PHE A 81 -7.67 -22.77 21.66
CA PHE A 81 -8.84 -23.62 21.96
C PHE A 81 -8.57 -25.13 21.90
N MET A 82 -7.33 -25.57 21.62
CA MET A 82 -6.96 -26.99 21.70
C MET A 82 -6.33 -27.37 23.05
N TYR A 83 -6.99 -26.97 24.14
CA TYR A 83 -6.82 -27.55 25.47
C TYR A 83 -8.06 -28.35 25.85
#